data_AF-A0A0R1F0Z1-F1
#
_entry.id   AF-A0A0R1F0Z1-F1
#
_cell.length_a   1.000
_cell.length_b   1.000
_cell.length_c   1.000
_cell.angle_alpha   90.00
_cell.angle_beta   90.00
_cell.angle_gamma   90.00
#
_symmetry.space_group_name_H-M   'P 1'
#
loop_
_entity.id
_entity.type
_entity.pdbx_description
1 polymer ?
#
loop_
_entity_poly.entity_id
_entity_poly.type
_entity_poly.pdbx_seq_one_letter_code
_entity_poly.pdbx_strand_id
1 'polypeptide(L)'
;MKGSGTISQEIRHEMSFVLSDGQIDTIRNKVFEIIREEVNSVRHEALLNVRYFKKGEACKYLNVSYNTLDVWIMLGLPKITIGNSVRFDRIELDKWMQGMSVGC
;
A
#
# COMPACT_ATOMS: atom_id res chain seq x y z
N MET A 1 -10.26 -54.26 58.13
CA MET A 1 -9.52 -53.06 57.66
C MET A 1 -9.53 -53.11 56.14
N LYS A 2 -10.33 -52.25 55.50
CA LYS A 2 -9.92 -51.12 54.62
C LYS A 2 -9.10 -51.61 53.40
N GLY A 3 -9.50 -51.40 52.15
CA GLY A 3 -10.64 -50.67 51.61
C GLY A 3 -10.75 -50.90 50.11
N SER A 4 -11.98 -50.92 49.62
CA SER A 4 -12.34 -50.89 48.21
C SER A 4 -11.88 -49.56 47.62
N GLY A 5 -10.87 -49.58 46.76
CA GLY A 5 -10.41 -48.43 46.00
C GLY A 5 -10.87 -48.56 44.56
N THR A 6 -12.10 -48.16 44.27
CA THR A 6 -12.59 -47.94 42.90
C THR A 6 -11.80 -46.77 42.33
N ILE A 7 -10.87 -47.04 41.41
CA ILE A 7 -10.16 -46.00 40.66
C ILE A 7 -11.13 -45.52 39.58
N SER A 8 -11.79 -44.40 39.84
CA SER A 8 -12.60 -43.69 38.84
C SER A 8 -11.68 -43.26 37.69
N GLN A 9 -11.92 -43.79 36.49
CA GLN A 9 -11.33 -43.25 35.27
C GLN A 9 -11.95 -41.89 34.97
N GLU A 10 -11.13 -40.84 34.99
CA GLU A 10 -11.49 -39.50 34.50
C GLU A 10 -11.60 -39.50 32.97
N ILE A 11 -12.78 -39.18 32.46
CA ILE A 11 -13.03 -38.99 31.02
C ILE A 11 -12.52 -37.59 30.63
N ARG A 12 -11.36 -37.51 29.97
CA ARG A 12 -10.92 -36.29 29.30
C ARG A 12 -11.71 -36.12 28.01
N HIS A 13 -12.57 -35.11 27.94
CA HIS A 13 -13.19 -34.70 26.68
C HIS A 13 -12.21 -33.85 25.88
N GLU A 14 -11.60 -34.45 24.86
CA GLU A 14 -10.79 -33.74 23.88
C GLU A 14 -11.73 -33.09 22.86
N MET A 15 -11.91 -31.76 22.95
CA MET A 15 -12.67 -31.02 21.94
C MET A 15 -11.80 -30.78 20.71
N SER A 16 -12.00 -31.55 19.66
CA SER A 16 -11.42 -31.28 18.34
C SER A 16 -12.27 -30.22 17.62
N PHE A 17 -11.72 -29.02 17.42
CA PHE A 17 -12.38 -28.00 16.62
C PHE A 17 -12.05 -28.22 15.14
N VAL A 18 -13.01 -28.74 14.38
CA VAL A 18 -12.91 -28.90 12.93
C VAL A 18 -13.56 -27.70 12.27
N LEU A 19 -12.76 -26.88 11.59
CA LEU A 19 -13.27 -25.80 10.75
C LEU A 19 -13.99 -26.41 9.55
N SER A 20 -15.18 -25.92 9.23
CA SER A 20 -15.83 -26.26 7.96
C SER A 20 -15.11 -25.59 6.79
N ASP A 21 -15.26 -26.15 5.59
CA ASP A 21 -14.68 -25.58 4.37
C ASP A 21 -15.05 -24.11 4.17
N GLY A 22 -16.31 -23.75 4.48
CA GLY A 22 -16.77 -22.36 4.42
C GLY A 22 -16.08 -21.43 5.43
N GLN A 23 -15.72 -21.93 6.62
CA GLN A 23 -14.94 -21.17 7.59
C GLN A 23 -13.49 -21.00 7.13
N ILE A 24 -12.89 -22.03 6.53
CA ILE A 24 -11.54 -21.97 5.94
C ILE A 24 -11.51 -20.94 4.81
N ASP A 25 -12.50 -20.96 3.92
CA ASP A 25 -12.61 -20.00 2.82
C ASP A 25 -12.80 -18.57 3.33
N THR A 26 -13.60 -18.39 4.37
CA THR A 26 -13.79 -17.09 5.02
C THR A 26 -12.48 -16.55 5.59
N ILE A 27 -11.71 -17.40 6.28
CA ILE A 27 -10.40 -17.01 6.83
C ILE A 27 -9.44 -16.67 5.69
N ARG A 28 -9.38 -17.50 4.65
CA ARG A 28 -8.50 -17.27 3.49
C ARG A 28 -8.79 -15.93 2.82
N ASN A 29 -10.06 -15.62 2.58
CA ASN A 29 -10.46 -14.35 1.95
C ASN A 29 -10.11 -13.15 2.83
N LYS A 30 -10.35 -13.24 4.15
CA LYS A 30 -9.97 -12.16 5.08
C LYS A 30 -8.47 -11.94 5.13
N VAL A 31 -7.68 -13.01 5.20
CA VAL A 31 -6.21 -12.92 5.19
C VAL A 31 -5.73 -12.30 3.88
N PHE A 32 -6.33 -12.68 2.75
CA PHE A 32 -6.00 -12.11 1.44
C PHE A 32 -6.28 -10.60 1.40
N GLU A 33 -7.46 -10.15 1.82
CA GLU A 33 -7.80 -8.73 1.83
C GLU A 33 -6.89 -7.93 2.76
N ILE A 34 -6.61 -8.41 3.97
CA ILE A 34 -5.68 -7.74 4.91
C ILE A 34 -4.29 -7.58 4.27
N ILE A 35 -3.73 -8.66 3.71
CA ILE A 35 -2.40 -8.59 3.07
C ILE A 35 -2.43 -7.60 1.89
N ARG A 36 -3.49 -7.61 1.11
CA ARG A 36 -3.65 -6.72 -0.04
C ARG A 36 -3.72 -5.25 0.38
N GLU A 37 -4.50 -4.94 1.41
CA GLU A 37 -4.64 -3.60 1.98
C GLU A 37 -3.29 -3.09 2.52
N GLU A 38 -2.60 -3.90 3.31
CA GLU A 38 -1.29 -3.55 3.87
C GLU A 38 -0.23 -3.33 2.78
N VAL A 39 -0.17 -4.22 1.77
CA VAL A 39 0.74 -4.04 0.63
C VAL A 39 0.44 -2.73 -0.13
N ASN A 40 -0.83 -2.40 -0.31
CA ASN A 40 -1.22 -1.15 -0.97
C ASN A 40 -0.87 0.08 -0.10
N SER A 41 -1.08 0.00 1.21
CA SER A 41 -0.73 1.05 2.17
C SER A 41 0.77 1.33 2.16
N VAL A 42 1.60 0.29 2.31
CA VAL A 42 3.08 0.40 2.26
C VAL A 42 3.55 0.97 0.93
N ARG A 43 2.94 0.56 -0.20
CA ARG A 43 3.27 1.12 -1.51
C ARG A 43 2.86 2.60 -1.61
N HIS A 44 1.71 2.96 -1.06
CA HIS A 44 1.24 4.34 -1.05
C HIS A 44 2.16 5.22 -0.20
N GLU A 45 2.51 4.79 1.02
CA GLU A 45 3.47 5.47 1.89
C GLU A 45 4.84 5.60 1.24
N ALA A 46 5.34 4.53 0.61
CA ALA A 46 6.60 4.57 -0.12
C ALA A 46 6.57 5.61 -1.25
N LEU A 47 5.46 5.68 -2.02
CA LEU A 47 5.28 6.68 -3.07
C LEU A 47 5.13 8.11 -2.53
N LEU A 48 4.47 8.29 -1.39
CA LEU A 48 4.37 9.58 -0.69
C LEU A 48 5.75 10.06 -0.18
N ASN A 49 6.65 9.13 0.13
CA ASN A 49 7.99 9.40 0.63
C ASN A 49 9.04 9.61 -0.49
N VAL A 50 8.69 9.37 -1.75
CA VAL A 50 9.58 9.71 -2.87
C VAL A 50 9.57 11.22 -3.09
N ARG A 51 10.68 11.87 -2.71
CA ARG A 51 10.86 13.32 -2.92
C ARG A 51 11.10 13.71 -4.37
N TYR A 52 11.87 12.90 -5.11
CA TYR A 52 12.33 13.23 -6.46
C TYR A 52 11.90 12.17 -7.48
N PHE A 53 11.09 12.59 -8.45
CA PHE A 53 10.60 11.75 -9.53
C PHE A 53 11.47 11.83 -10.77
N LYS A 54 11.63 10.70 -11.47
CA LYS A 54 11.98 10.67 -12.89
C LYS A 54 10.79 11.17 -13.72
N LYS A 55 11.03 11.50 -15.00
CA LYS A 55 9.98 11.98 -15.91
C LYS A 55 8.74 11.07 -15.94
N GLY A 56 8.93 9.76 -16.09
CA GLY A 56 7.81 8.81 -16.11
C GLY A 56 7.08 8.68 -14.77
N GLU A 57 7.75 8.91 -13.64
CA GLU A 57 7.12 8.91 -12.31
C GLU A 57 6.32 10.19 -12.11
N ALA A 58 6.85 11.34 -12.56
CA ALA A 58 6.12 12.61 -12.56
C ALA A 58 4.85 12.53 -13.42
N CYS A 59 4.92 11.93 -14.62
CA CYS A 59 3.74 11.69 -15.47
C CYS A 59 2.67 10.87 -14.73
N LYS A 60 3.07 9.80 -14.03
CA LYS A 60 2.15 8.96 -13.25
C LYS A 60 1.56 9.72 -12.06
N TYR A 61 2.39 10.47 -11.34
CA TYR A 61 1.99 11.25 -10.18
C TYR A 61 0.95 12.33 -10.54
N LEU A 62 1.21 13.06 -11.62
CA LEU A 62 0.34 14.14 -12.13
C LEU A 62 -0.83 13.62 -12.98
N ASN A 63 -0.85 12.31 -13.29
CA ASN A 63 -1.80 11.67 -14.18
C ASN A 63 -1.87 12.34 -15.58
N VAL A 64 -0.70 12.55 -16.22
CA VAL A 64 -0.57 13.17 -17.54
C VAL A 64 0.31 12.36 -18.50
N SER A 65 0.15 12.61 -19.80
CA SER A 65 1.02 12.03 -20.83
C SER A 65 2.43 12.66 -20.82
N TYR A 66 3.42 11.98 -21.41
CA TYR A 66 4.77 12.53 -21.59
C TYR A 66 4.76 13.86 -22.36
N ASN A 67 3.95 13.94 -23.43
CA ASN A 67 3.85 15.14 -24.25
C ASN A 67 3.28 16.32 -23.45
N THR A 68 2.27 16.04 -22.61
CA THR A 68 1.69 17.06 -21.72
C THR A 68 2.73 17.57 -20.73
N LEU A 69 3.49 16.67 -20.10
CA LEU A 69 4.54 17.06 -19.17
C LEU A 69 5.65 17.87 -19.87
N ASP A 70 6.00 17.54 -21.11
CA ASP A 70 6.95 18.32 -21.90
C ASP A 70 6.45 19.74 -22.18
N VAL A 71 5.16 19.89 -22.52
CA VAL A 71 4.54 21.21 -22.63
C VAL A 71 4.64 21.96 -21.31
N TRP A 72 4.37 21.32 -20.17
CA TRP A 72 4.49 21.97 -18.86
C TRP A 72 5.92 22.40 -18.55
N ILE A 73 6.92 21.59 -18.92
CA ILE A 73 8.34 21.97 -18.81
C ILE A 73 8.66 23.20 -19.66
N MET A 74 8.12 23.28 -20.89
CA MET A 74 8.25 24.48 -21.74
C MET A 74 7.56 25.70 -21.13
N LEU A 75 6.47 25.49 -20.39
CA LEU A 75 5.74 26.54 -19.66
C LEU A 75 6.38 26.90 -18.30
N GLY A 76 7.52 26.30 -17.95
CA GLY A 76 8.27 26.66 -16.73
C GLY A 76 8.03 25.75 -15.53
N LEU A 77 7.51 24.53 -15.72
CA LEU A 77 7.46 23.53 -14.64
C LEU A 77 8.86 23.31 -14.05
N PRO A 78 9.05 23.45 -12.73
CA PRO A 78 10.35 23.27 -12.08
C PRO A 78 10.95 21.88 -12.34
N LYS A 79 12.22 21.85 -12.76
CA LYS A 79 12.99 20.63 -12.93
C LYS A 79 14.41 20.81 -12.40
N ILE A 80 14.97 19.73 -11.86
CA ILE A 80 16.34 19.65 -11.39
C ILE A 80 17.13 18.89 -12.45
N THR A 81 18.21 19.48 -12.97
CA THR A 81 19.09 18.85 -13.96
C THR A 81 20.46 18.62 -13.35
N ILE A 82 20.92 17.37 -13.32
CA ILE A 82 22.24 16.97 -12.81
C ILE A 82 22.91 16.12 -13.90
N GLY A 83 23.87 16.70 -14.61
CA GLY A 83 24.44 16.10 -15.81
C GLY A 83 23.36 15.76 -16.84
N ASN A 84 23.27 14.48 -17.22
CA ASN A 84 22.27 13.98 -18.17
C ASN A 84 20.96 13.51 -17.51
N SER A 85 20.81 13.68 -16.19
CA SER A 85 19.62 13.26 -15.45
C SER A 85 18.70 14.44 -15.13
N VAL A 86 17.41 14.23 -15.34
CA VAL A 86 16.34 15.16 -14.93
C VAL A 86 15.54 14.55 -13.78
N ARG A 87 15.24 15.36 -12.76
CA ARG A 87 14.38 15.02 -11.62
C ARG A 87 13.34 16.11 -11.38
N PHE A 88 12.21 15.71 -10.82
CA PHE A 88 11.10 16.60 -10.44
C PHE A 88 10.87 16.47 -8.94
N ASP A 89 10.89 17.59 -8.23
CA ASP A 89 10.59 17.61 -6.80
C ASP A 89 9.06 17.56 -6.60
N ARG A 90 8.58 16.55 -5.85
CA ARG A 90 7.15 16.37 -5.56
C ARG A 90 6.49 17.63 -5.00
N ILE A 91 7.16 18.35 -4.10
CA ILE A 91 6.61 19.57 -3.49
C ILE A 91 6.50 20.70 -4.52
N GLU A 92 7.50 20.83 -5.40
CA GLU A 92 7.45 21.86 -6.44
C GLU A 92 6.40 21.53 -7.51
N LEU A 93 6.18 20.25 -7.81
CA LEU A 93 5.04 19.82 -8.63
C LEU A 93 3.71 20.21 -7.99
N ASP A 94 3.52 19.91 -6.70
CA ASP A 94 2.29 20.25 -5.96
C ASP A 94 2.04 21.78 -5.94
N LYS A 95 3.08 22.57 -5.65
CA LYS A 95 3.00 24.04 -5.68
C LYS A 95 2.63 24.58 -7.05
N TRP A 96 3.22 24.03 -8.11
CA TRP A 96 2.95 24.46 -9.48
C TRP A 96 1.50 24.15 -9.87
N MET A 97 0.98 22.97 -9.51
CA MET A 97 -0.43 22.61 -9.71
C MET A 97 -1.38 23.52 -8.94
N GLN A 98 -1.05 23.87 -7.69
CA GLN A 98 -1.83 24.83 -6.90
C GLN A 98 -1.81 26.22 -7.53
N GLY A 99 -0.66 26.68 -8.02
CA GLY A 99 -0.52 27.95 -8.74
C GLY A 99 -1.38 28.04 -10.00
N MET A 100 -1.57 26.92 -10.71
CA MET A 100 -2.49 26.87 -11.85
C MET A 100 -3.96 26.98 -11.47
N SER A 101 -4.36 26.52 -10.27
CA SER A 101 -5.75 26.59 -9.82
C SER A 101 -6.21 27.99 -9.44
N VAL A 102 -5.27 28.90 -9.15
CA VAL A 102 -5.56 30.28 -8.70
C VAL A 102 -5.75 31.26 -9.88
N GLY A 103 -5.63 30.80 -11.12
CA GLY A 103 -5.77 31.60 -12.34
C GLY A 103 -7.08 31.39 -13.11
N CYS A 104 -8.08 30.74 -12.51
CA CYS A 104 -9.39 30.48 -13.10
C CYS A 104 -10.50 31.24 -12.36
#